data_AF-A0A800KU56-F1
#
_entry.id   AF-A0A800KU56-F1
#
_cell.length_a   1.000
_cell.length_b   1.000
_cell.length_c   1.000
_cell.angle_alpha   90.00
_cell.angle_beta   90.00
_cell.angle_gamma   90.00
#
_symmetry.space_group_name_H-M   'P 1'
#
loop_
_entity.id
_entity.type
_entity.pdbx_description
1 polymer ?
#
loop_
_entity_poly.entity_id
_entity_poly.type
_entity_poly.pdbx_seq_one_letter_code
_entity_poly.pdbx_strand_id
1 'polypeptide(L)' 'LGYAQFLQVYQGIAKNVSVIADDGRRITFPAMNIRAFLTREGIYGNFEMTLSAENKFISVKKLP' A
#
# COMPACT_ATOMS: atom_id res chain seq x y z
N LEU A 1 6.19 10.17 -9.35
CA LEU A 1 6.69 10.95 -8.20
C LEU A 1 8.09 10.47 -7.87
N GLY A 2 9.05 11.36 -7.62
CA GLY A 2 10.41 10.97 -7.22
C GLY A 2 10.47 10.50 -5.76
N TYR A 3 11.44 9.63 -5.46
CA TYR A 3 11.69 8.99 -4.14
C TYR A 3 11.54 9.93 -2.93
N ALA A 4 12.07 11.15 -3.01
CA ALA A 4 12.01 12.13 -1.92
C ALA A 4 10.59 12.68 -1.67
N GLN A 5 9.82 12.90 -2.74
CA GLN A 5 8.43 13.34 -2.67
C GLN A 5 7.53 12.20 -2.17
N PHE A 6 7.86 10.96 -2.53
CA PHE A 6 7.22 9.76 -2.00
C PHE A 6 7.49 9.61 -0.49
N LEU A 7 8.73 9.78 -0.03
CA LEU A 7 9.03 9.74 1.40
C LEU A 7 8.32 10.83 2.19
N GLN A 8 8.18 12.06 1.68
CA GLN A 8 7.43 13.12 2.39
C GLN A 8 5.94 12.78 2.56
N VAL A 9 5.33 12.14 1.57
CA VAL A 9 3.96 11.61 1.66
C VAL A 9 3.87 10.54 2.76
N TYR A 10 4.84 9.64 2.86
CA TYR A 10 4.84 8.53 3.83
C TYR A 10 5.44 8.87 5.22
N GLN A 11 6.22 9.96 5.33
CA GLN A 11 6.85 10.42 6.59
C GLN A 11 5.93 11.31 7.44
N GLY A 12 4.73 11.67 6.98
CA GLY A 12 3.82 12.45 7.83
C GLY A 12 2.53 12.97 7.22
N ILE A 13 2.31 12.86 5.90
CA ILE A 13 1.20 13.56 5.22
C ILE A 13 0.06 12.60 4.81
N ALA A 14 0.36 11.41 4.28
CA ALA A 14 -0.65 10.43 3.91
C ALA A 14 -0.75 9.31 4.95
N LYS A 15 -1.81 9.37 5.76
CA LYS A 15 -2.14 8.31 6.71
C LYS A 15 -2.63 7.04 6.00
N ASN A 16 -3.29 7.20 4.85
CA ASN A 16 -3.90 6.12 4.08
C ASN A 16 -3.48 6.20 2.61
N VAL A 17 -3.36 5.04 1.97
CA VAL A 17 -3.19 4.87 0.52
C VAL A 17 -4.50 4.32 -0.04
N SER A 18 -4.85 4.74 -1.25
CA SER A 18 -6.01 4.21 -1.97
C SER A 18 -5.53 3.61 -3.29
N VAL A 19 -5.86 2.35 -3.52
CA VAL A 19 -5.45 1.57 -4.69
C VAL A 19 -6.68 0.96 -5.36
N ILE A 20 -6.54 0.60 -6.62
CA ILE A 20 -7.55 -0.18 -7.35
C ILE A 20 -7.00 -1.61 -7.46
N ALA A 21 -7.76 -2.58 -6.96
CA ALA A 21 -7.46 -3.99 -7.14
C ALA A 21 -7.80 -4.42 -8.58
N ASP A 22 -7.23 -5.55 -9.03
CA ASP A 22 -7.45 -6.07 -10.38
C ASP A 22 -8.92 -6.38 -10.71
N ASP A 23 -9.74 -6.59 -9.68
CA ASP A 23 -11.19 -6.77 -9.81
C ASP A 23 -11.98 -5.44 -9.84
N GLY A 24 -11.29 -4.30 -9.87
CA GLY A 24 -11.87 -2.96 -9.93
C GLY A 24 -12.25 -2.37 -8.58
N ARG A 25 -12.11 -3.10 -7.46
CA ARG A 25 -12.44 -2.55 -6.13
C ARG A 25 -11.43 -1.50 -5.70
N ARG A 26 -11.94 -0.40 -5.14
CA ARG A 26 -11.12 0.60 -4.49
C ARG A 26 -10.83 0.19 -3.05
N ILE A 27 -9.56 -0.02 -2.73
CA ILE A 27 -9.09 -0.43 -1.42
C ILE A 27 -8.33 0.74 -0.78
N THR A 28 -8.70 1.08 0.45
CA THR A 28 -8.01 2.11 1.23
C THR A 28 -7.46 1.51 2.52
N PHE A 29 -6.16 1.68 2.78
CA PHE A 29 -5.51 1.13 3.96
C PHE A 29 -4.35 2.01 4.44
N PRO A 30 -3.88 1.86 5.69
CA PRO A 30 -2.78 2.66 6.22
C PRO A 30 -1.48 2.52 5.40
N ALA A 31 -0.86 3.65 5.09
CA ALA A 31 0.37 3.70 4.27
C ALA A 31 1.54 2.90 4.87
N MET A 32 1.57 2.79 6.20
CA MET A 32 2.56 2.01 6.93
C MET A 32 2.58 0.53 6.54
N ASN A 33 1.44 -0.04 6.12
CA ASN A 33 1.32 -1.47 5.84
C ASN A 33 2.12 -1.91 4.61
N ILE A 34 2.37 -1.00 3.66
CA ILE A 34 3.13 -1.28 2.44
C ILE A 34 4.53 -0.65 2.45
N ARG A 35 4.91 0.03 3.54
CA ARG A 35 6.21 0.70 3.66
C ARG A 35 7.38 -0.26 3.48
N ALA A 36 7.22 -1.53 3.89
CA ALA A 36 8.24 -2.57 3.71
C ALA A 36 8.53 -2.90 2.23
N PHE A 37 7.61 -2.57 1.31
CA PHE A 37 7.74 -2.85 -0.13
C PHE A 37 8.16 -1.62 -0.93
N LEU A 38 8.49 -0.51 -0.26
CA LEU A 38 8.91 0.72 -0.90
C LEU A 38 10.33 0.59 -1.47
N THR A 39 10.45 0.75 -2.78
CA THR A 39 11.75 0.86 -3.47
C THR A 39 12.05 2.31 -3.83
N ARG A 40 13.25 2.56 -4.37
CA ARG A 40 13.64 3.90 -4.87
C ARG A 40 12.75 4.38 -6.03
N GLU A 41 12.20 3.43 -6.77
CA GLU A 41 11.36 3.71 -7.94
C GLU A 41 9.89 3.84 -7.54
N GLY A 42 9.47 3.23 -6.43
CA GLY A 42 8.09 3.25 -5.94
C GLY A 42 7.67 1.90 -5.38
N ILE A 43 6.38 1.59 -5.46
CA ILE A 43 5.82 0.30 -5.07
C ILE A 43 5.23 -0.34 -6.33
N TYR A 44 5.80 -1.48 -6.74
CA TYR A 44 5.41 -2.17 -7.97
C TYR A 44 5.37 -3.69 -7.75
N GLY A 45 4.44 -4.33 -8.47
CA GLY A 45 4.21 -5.78 -8.45
C GLY A 45 2.80 -6.12 -8.02
N ASN A 46 2.54 -7.43 -7.92
CA ASN A 46 1.27 -7.95 -7.44
C ASN A 46 1.32 -8.11 -5.92
N PHE A 47 0.24 -7.74 -5.25
CA PHE A 47 0.14 -7.82 -3.80
C PHE A 47 -1.12 -8.57 -3.42
N GLU A 48 -0.99 -9.53 -2.51
CA GLU A 48 -2.12 -10.17 -1.87
C GLU A 48 -2.32 -9.55 -0.50
N MET A 49 -3.52 -9.02 -0.26
CA MET A 49 -3.92 -8.44 1.01
C MET A 49 -4.99 -9.30 1.68
N THR A 50 -4.75 -9.67 2.92
CA THR A 50 -5.70 -10.43 3.75
C THR A 50 -6.42 -9.48 4.69
N LEU A 51 -7.74 -9.55 4.70
CA LEU A 51 -8.61 -8.83 5.62
C LEU A 51 -9.31 -9.82 6.56
N SER A 52 -9.70 -9.35 7.75
CA SER A 52 -10.58 -10.09 8.63
C SER A 52 -12.01 -10.12 8.09
N ALA A 53 -12.86 -10.95 8.69
CA ALA A 53 -14.31 -10.95 8.39
C ALA A 53 -14.99 -9.59 8.64
N GLU A 54 -14.37 -8.71 9.43
CA GLU A 54 -14.84 -7.35 9.71
C GLU A 54 -14.16 -6.30 8.80
N ASN A 55 -13.55 -6.71 7.69
CA ASN A 55 -12.77 -5.86 6.77
C ASN A 55 -11.58 -5.12 7.41
N LYS A 56 -11.04 -5.62 8.52
CA LYS A 56 -9.80 -5.07 9.12
C LYS A 56 -8.57 -5.66 8.45
N PHE A 57 -7.55 -4.85 8.26
CA PHE A 57 -6.27 -5.31 7.70
C PHE A 57 -5.61 -6.39 8.58
N ILE A 58 -5.21 -7.52 8.00
CA ILE A 58 -4.44 -8.56 8.67
C ILE A 58 -3.00 -8.56 8.16
N SER A 59 -2.81 -8.65 6.84
CA SER A 59 -1.47 -8.71 6.24
C SER A 59 -1.48 -8.29 4.77
N VAL A 60 -0.30 -7.94 4.27
CA VAL A 60 -0.04 -7.77 2.84
C VAL A 60 1.29 -8.42 2.51
N LYS A 61 1.33 -9.18 1.41
CA LYS A 61 2.55 -9.78 0.89
C LYS A 61 2.68 -9.48 -0.60
N LYS A 62 3.92 -9.27 -1.03
CA LYS A 62 4.25 -9.19 -2.45
C LYS A 62 4.25 -10.60 -3.03
N LEU A 63 3.54 -10.79 -4.14
CA LEU A 63 3.58 -12.03 -4.92
C LEU A 63 4.82 -12.01 -5.84
N PRO A 64 5.41 -13.18 -6.13
CA PRO A 64 6.53 -13.30 -7.07
C PRO A 64 6.17 -12.84 -8.48
#